data_AF-T0YYN7-F1
#
_entry.id   AF-T0YYN7-F1
#
_cell.length_a   1.000
_cell.length_b   1.000
_cell.length_c   1.000
_cell.angle_alpha   90.00
_cell.angle_beta   90.00
_cell.angle_gamma   90.00
#
_symmetry.space_group_name_H-M   'P 1'
#
loop_
_entity.id
_entity.type
_entity.pdbx_description
1 polymer ?
#
loop_
_entity_poly.entity_id
_entity_poly.type
_entity_poly.pdbx_seq_one_letter_code
_entity_poly.pdbx_strand_id
1 'polypeptide(L)'
;MTAEVEIDWRELRTRARAAARNAYAPYSKLHVGAAGLTDQGRVETGCNVENASFGLSLCAECGLVSALHASGAHRLLAIAVVTDDGLPLSPCGRCRQLLL
;
A
#
# COMPACT_ATOMS: atom_id res chain seq x y z
N MET A 1 -7.87 27.60 -4.25
CA MET A 1 -7.47 27.35 -2.84
C MET A 1 -7.61 25.86 -2.59
N THR A 2 -6.55 25.08 -2.80
CA THR A 2 -6.51 23.69 -2.34
C THR A 2 -6.43 23.74 -0.82
N ALA A 3 -7.40 23.15 -0.13
CA ALA A 3 -7.29 22.94 1.31
C ALA A 3 -5.99 22.16 1.58
N GLU A 4 -5.19 22.61 2.54
CA GLU A 4 -4.00 21.88 2.99
C GLU A 4 -4.49 20.57 3.62
N VAL A 5 -4.30 19.46 2.92
CA VAL A 5 -4.66 18.15 3.43
C VAL A 5 -3.58 17.73 4.42
N GLU A 6 -3.91 17.70 5.71
CA GLU A 6 -3.01 17.21 6.76
C GLU A 6 -2.82 15.69 6.62
N ILE A 7 -1.57 15.23 6.65
CA ILE A 7 -1.24 13.81 6.50
C ILE A 7 -1.21 13.16 7.90
N ASP A 8 -2.25 12.40 8.24
CA ASP A 8 -2.23 11.55 9.43
C ASP A 8 -1.44 10.25 9.18
N TRP A 9 -0.14 10.31 9.48
CA TRP A 9 0.76 9.17 9.35
C TRP A 9 0.40 8.00 10.30
N ARG A 10 -0.25 8.27 11.44
CA ARG A 10 -0.64 7.21 12.38
C ARG A 10 -1.80 6.40 11.80
N GLU A 11 -2.78 7.08 11.21
CA GLU A 11 -3.89 6.43 10.53
C GLU A 11 -3.41 5.61 9.34
N LEU A 12 -2.53 6.17 8.50
CA LEU A 12 -1.97 5.42 7.36
C LEU A 12 -1.24 4.15 7.80
N ARG A 13 -0.38 4.22 8.83
CA ARG A 13 0.30 3.01 9.36
C ARG A 13 -0.69 2.00 9.94
N THR A 14 -1.75 2.47 10.60
CA THR A 14 -2.78 1.60 11.19
C THR A 14 -3.53 0.84 10.10
N ARG A 15 -3.95 1.52 9.04
CA ARG A 15 -4.61 0.91 7.87
C ARG A 15 -3.70 -0.03 7.10
N ALA A 16 -2.43 0.37 6.89
CA ALA A 16 -1.45 -0.47 6.21
C ALA A 16 -1.22 -1.78 6.99
N ARG A 17 -1.07 -1.71 8.32
CA ARG A 17 -0.95 -2.89 9.18
C ARG A 17 -2.20 -3.77 9.15
N ALA A 18 -3.38 -3.16 9.08
CA ALA A 18 -4.63 -3.91 8.93
C ALA A 18 -4.70 -4.65 7.58
N ALA A 19 -4.28 -4.01 6.49
CA ALA A 19 -4.18 -4.64 5.18
C ALA A 19 -3.15 -5.79 5.17
N ALA A 20 -1.99 -5.62 5.84
CA ALA A 20 -0.95 -6.64 5.92
C ALA A 20 -1.50 -7.97 6.49
N ARG A 21 -2.43 -7.92 7.46
CA ARG A 21 -3.06 -9.14 8.03
C ARG A 21 -3.87 -9.96 7.03
N ASN A 22 -4.23 -9.38 5.89
CA ASN A 22 -4.96 -10.05 4.82
C ASN A 22 -4.02 -10.52 3.68
N ALA A 23 -2.71 -10.30 3.80
CA ALA A 23 -1.75 -10.69 2.78
C ALA A 23 -1.78 -12.20 2.52
N TYR A 24 -1.75 -12.56 1.24
CA TYR A 24 -1.53 -13.95 0.83
C TYR A 24 -0.04 -14.14 0.59
N ALA A 25 0.70 -14.54 1.63
CA ALA A 25 2.16 -14.74 1.56
C ALA A 25 2.61 -16.12 2.07
N PRO A 26 2.07 -17.24 1.54
CA PRO A 26 2.39 -18.56 2.06
C PRO A 26 3.83 -19.01 1.77
N TYR A 27 4.56 -18.37 0.85
CA TYR A 27 5.89 -18.79 0.46
C TYR A 27 6.96 -18.05 1.29
N SER A 28 6.94 -16.72 1.32
CA SER A 28 7.93 -15.95 2.09
C SER A 28 7.58 -15.80 3.58
N LYS A 29 6.28 -15.90 3.92
CA LYS A 29 5.74 -15.54 5.25
C LYS A 29 5.91 -14.06 5.61
N LEU A 30 6.31 -13.21 4.66
CA LEU A 30 6.43 -11.78 4.86
C LEU A 30 5.11 -11.11 4.45
N HIS A 31 4.28 -10.81 5.45
CA HIS A 31 3.04 -10.07 5.24
C HIS A 31 3.31 -8.57 5.20
N VAL A 32 2.99 -7.93 4.09
CA VAL A 32 3.20 -6.50 3.85
C VAL A 32 1.88 -5.86 3.49
N GLY A 33 1.63 -4.68 4.06
CA GLY A 33 0.49 -3.84 3.74
C GLY A 33 0.91 -2.43 3.42
N ALA A 34 0.12 -1.78 2.58
CA ALA A 34 0.30 -0.40 2.17
C ALA A 34 -1.03 0.37 2.33
N ALA A 35 -0.94 1.63 2.72
CA ALA A 35 -2.07 2.55 2.77
C ALA A 35 -1.66 3.92 2.23
N GLY A 36 -2.49 4.51 1.37
CA GLY A 36 -2.19 5.73 0.63
C GLY A 36 -3.30 6.74 0.72
N LEU A 37 -2.98 7.97 1.11
CA LEU A 37 -3.90 9.10 1.10
C LEU A 37 -4.01 9.65 -0.32
N THR A 38 -5.23 9.78 -0.82
CA THR A 38 -5.53 10.34 -2.13
C THR A 38 -5.72 11.85 -2.07
N ASP A 39 -5.65 12.53 -3.22
CA ASP A 39 -5.97 13.95 -3.36
C ASP A 39 -7.46 14.30 -3.10
N GLN A 40 -8.31 13.27 -3.03
CA GLN A 40 -9.73 13.36 -2.66
C GLN A 40 -9.98 13.08 -1.16
N GLY A 41 -8.92 12.96 -0.35
CA GLY A 41 -9.02 12.75 1.10
C GLY A 41 -9.42 11.33 1.53
N ARG A 42 -9.53 10.38 0.58
CA ARG A 42 -9.76 8.96 0.87
C ARG A 42 -8.44 8.22 1.09
N VAL A 43 -8.48 7.12 1.83
CA VAL A 43 -7.34 6.21 1.98
C VAL A 43 -7.61 4.91 1.25
N GLU A 44 -6.72 4.57 0.32
CA GLU A 44 -6.72 3.29 -0.40
C GLU A 44 -5.69 2.35 0.25
N THR A 45 -5.95 1.04 0.22
CA THR A 45 -5.08 0.05 0.84
C THR A 45 -4.76 -1.11 -0.07
N GLY A 46 -3.62 -1.75 0.14
CA GLY A 46 -3.23 -2.98 -0.53
C GLY A 46 -2.40 -3.89 0.37
N CYS A 47 -2.32 -5.17 0.01
CA CYS A 47 -1.48 -6.16 0.65
C CYS A 47 -0.75 -6.99 -0.42
N ASN A 48 0.36 -7.63 -0.07
CA ASN A 48 1.05 -8.48 -1.02
C ASN A 48 0.28 -9.79 -1.27
N VAL A 49 0.32 -10.24 -2.52
CA VAL A 49 -0.29 -11.49 -2.98
C VAL A 49 0.78 -12.26 -3.75
N GLU A 50 1.25 -13.34 -3.14
CA GLU A 50 2.28 -14.18 -3.71
C GLU A 50 1.70 -15.21 -4.68
N ASN A 51 2.58 -15.76 -5.51
CA ASN A 51 2.25 -16.83 -6.43
C ASN A 51 3.38 -17.87 -6.45
N ALA A 52 3.04 -19.14 -6.75
CA ALA A 52 4.05 -20.20 -6.88
C ALA A 52 5.06 -19.92 -8.00
N SER A 53 4.62 -19.26 -9.08
CA SER A 53 5.52 -18.63 -10.03
C SER A 53 5.95 -17.27 -9.47
N PHE A 54 7.09 -17.24 -8.76
CA PHE A 54 7.49 -16.10 -7.91
C PHE A 54 7.55 -14.76 -8.64
N GLY A 55 7.80 -14.74 -9.96
CA GLY A 55 7.78 -13.53 -10.78
C GLY A 55 6.40 -12.87 -10.90
N LEU A 56 5.33 -13.59 -10.59
CA LEU A 56 3.94 -13.09 -10.62
C LEU A 56 3.49 -12.50 -9.27
N SER A 57 4.34 -12.54 -8.23
CA SER A 57 4.01 -11.98 -6.92
C SER A 57 3.81 -10.46 -7.00
N LEU A 58 2.70 -9.99 -6.44
CA LEU A 58 2.32 -8.59 -6.39
C LEU A 58 2.64 -8.02 -5.00
N CYS A 59 3.32 -6.88 -4.97
CA CYS A 59 3.60 -6.16 -3.73
C CYS A 59 2.35 -5.43 -3.22
N ALA A 60 2.36 -5.03 -1.95
CA ALA A 60 1.25 -4.31 -1.32
C ALA A 60 0.93 -3.00 -2.05
N GLU A 61 1.97 -2.29 -2.50
CA GLU A 61 1.86 -1.05 -3.25
C GLU A 61 1.22 -1.26 -4.63
N CYS A 62 1.41 -2.44 -5.26
CA CYS A 62 0.74 -2.78 -6.52
C CYS A 62 -0.78 -2.93 -6.31
N GLY A 63 -1.18 -3.60 -5.22
CA GLY A 63 -2.58 -3.71 -4.82
C GLY A 63 -3.21 -2.34 -4.54
N LEU A 64 -2.47 -1.48 -3.81
CA LEU A 64 -2.89 -0.11 -3.52
C LEU A 64 -3.09 0.72 -4.79
N VAL A 65 -2.15 0.70 -5.74
CA VAL A 65 -2.28 1.45 -7.00
C VAL A 65 -3.41 0.90 -7.88
N SER A 66 -3.64 -0.41 -7.86
CA SER A 66 -4.81 -1.00 -8.52
C SER A 66 -6.11 -0.49 -7.91
N ALA A 67 -6.21 -0.45 -6.58
CA ALA A 67 -7.37 0.07 -5.85
C ALA A 67 -7.58 1.58 -6.09
N LEU A 68 -6.50 2.37 -6.09
CA LEU A 68 -6.51 3.80 -6.41
C LEU A 68 -7.22 4.07 -7.74
N HIS A 69 -6.80 3.40 -8.81
CA HIS A 69 -7.40 3.60 -10.12
C HIS A 69 -8.80 2.98 -10.23
N ALA A 70 -9.05 1.84 -9.59
CA ALA A 70 -10.37 1.23 -9.56
C ALA A 70 -11.42 2.11 -8.85
N SER A 71 -11.02 2.90 -7.86
CA SER A 71 -11.89 3.85 -7.15
C SER A 71 -12.07 5.18 -7.89
N GLY A 72 -11.42 5.37 -9.05
CA GLY A 72 -11.46 6.61 -9.82
C GLY A 72 -10.57 7.72 -9.26
N ALA A 73 -9.69 7.42 -8.31
CA ALA A 73 -8.62 8.31 -7.90
C ALA A 73 -7.38 8.12 -8.79
N HIS A 74 -6.55 9.15 -8.89
CA HIS A 74 -5.38 9.13 -9.79
C HIS A 74 -4.10 9.65 -9.14
N ARG A 75 -4.18 10.19 -7.92
CA ARG A 75 -3.04 10.80 -7.25
C ARG A 75 -3.00 10.43 -5.78
N LEU A 76 -1.82 10.00 -5.35
CA LEU A 76 -1.47 9.84 -3.95
C LEU A 76 -0.77 11.09 -3.43
N LEU A 77 -1.15 11.55 -2.25
CA LEU A 77 -0.48 12.60 -1.48
C LEU A 77 0.56 12.01 -0.52
N ALA A 78 0.29 10.83 0.02
CA ALA A 78 1.16 10.14 0.96
C ALA A 78 0.93 8.62 0.91
N ILE A 79 1.93 7.84 1.33
CA ILE A 79 1.85 6.39 1.46
C ILE A 79 2.62 5.91 2.69
N ALA A 80 2.07 4.94 3.42
CA ALA A 80 2.77 4.17 4.44
C ALA A 80 2.82 2.70 4.02
N VAL A 81 3.98 2.07 4.15
CA VAL A 81 4.20 0.65 3.87
C VAL A 81 4.80 0.00 5.11
N VAL A 82 4.18 -1.08 5.58
CA VAL A 82 4.54 -1.75 6.84
C VAL A 82 4.39 -3.26 6.73
N THR A 83 5.06 -3.99 7.61
CA THR A 83 4.80 -5.41 7.91
C THR A 83 3.60 -5.57 8.87
N ASP A 84 3.11 -6.79 9.05
CA ASP A 84 1.98 -7.11 9.94
C ASP A 84 2.25 -6.84 11.44
N ASP A 85 3.51 -6.90 11.87
CA ASP A 85 3.99 -6.44 13.18
C ASP A 85 4.07 -4.90 13.30
N GLY A 86 3.90 -4.18 12.18
CA GLY A 86 3.85 -2.72 12.12
C GLY A 86 5.20 -2.05 11.85
N LEU A 87 6.26 -2.79 11.56
CA LEU A 87 7.55 -2.20 11.21
C LEU A 87 7.49 -1.52 9.84
N PRO A 88 8.06 -0.31 9.68
CA PRO A 88 8.15 0.36 8.38
C PRO A 88 8.98 -0.43 7.38
N LEU A 89 8.53 -0.48 6.13
CA LEU A 89 9.24 -1.15 5.04
C LEU A 89 9.36 -0.21 3.83
N SER A 90 10.52 -0.23 3.16
CA SER A 90 10.77 0.62 2.00
C SER A 90 10.29 -0.04 0.71
N PRO A 91 9.60 0.69 -0.20
CA PRO A 91 9.16 0.13 -1.47
C PRO A 91 10.31 -0.43 -2.31
N CYS A 92 10.07 -1.57 -2.95
CA CYS A 92 11.02 -2.17 -3.90
C CYS A 92 11.12 -1.34 -5.19
N GLY A 93 12.14 -1.59 -6.03
CA GLY A 93 12.38 -0.81 -7.25
C GLY A 93 11.19 -0.75 -8.21
N ARG A 94 10.49 -1.88 -8.41
CA ARG A 94 9.24 -1.94 -9.19
C ARG A 94 8.19 -0.98 -8.63
N CYS A 95 7.94 -1.03 -7.32
CA CYS A 95 6.90 -0.25 -6.69
C CYS A 95 7.24 1.23 -6.68
N ARG A 96 8.51 1.60 -6.54
CA ARG A 96 8.95 2.99 -6.74
C ARG A 96 8.59 3.49 -8.13
N GLN A 97 8.82 2.67 -9.17
CA GLN A 97 8.46 3.05 -10.54
C GLN A 97 6.95 3.16 -10.77
N LEU A 98 6.14 2.37 -10.03
CA LEU A 98 4.68 2.40 -10.10
C LEU A 98 4.07 3.57 -9.32
N LEU A 99 4.76 4.08 -8.30
CA LEU A 99 4.32 5.19 -7.44
C LEU A 99 4.69 6.58 -7.98
N LEU A 100 5.57 6.65 -9.00
CA LEU A 100 5.91 7.88 -9.72
C LEU A 100 4.75 8.32 -10.62
#